data_AF-A0A3C0Q824-F1
#
_entry.id   AF-A0A3C0Q824-F1
#
_cell.length_a   1.000
_cell.length_b   1.000
_cell.length_c   1.000
_cell.angle_alpha   90.00
_cell.angle_beta   90.00
_cell.angle_gamma   90.00
#
_symmetry.space_group_name_H-M   'P 1'
#
loop_
_entity.id
_entity.type
_entity.pdbx_description
1 polymer ?
#
loop_
_entity_poly.entity_id
_entity_poly.type
_entity_poly.pdbx_seq_one_letter_code
_entity_poly.pdbx_strand_id
1 'polypeptide(L)' 'MNSANIPMEISIGGIYFPPIMFTVLLGVLLAGVIAKLLNRFNLTRFIWHPPLFFIALAVVCTRVVGLFIIPV' A
#
# COMPACT_ATOMS: atom_id res chain seq x y z
N MET A 1 -26.37 -17.20 3.57
CA MET A 1 -25.73 -16.18 2.70
C MET A 1 -24.27 -16.10 3.12
N ASN A 2 -23.35 -16.47 2.23
CA ASN A 2 -21.92 -16.47 2.53
C ASN A 2 -21.43 -15.02 2.69
N SER A 3 -21.06 -14.62 3.89
CA SER A 3 -20.59 -13.26 4.25
C SER A 3 -19.26 -12.86 3.62
N ALA A 4 -18.75 -13.63 2.65
CA ALA A 4 -17.42 -13.49 2.06
C ALA A 4 -17.31 -12.39 0.98
N ASN A 5 -18.42 -11.75 0.61
CA ASN A 5 -18.49 -10.78 -0.50
C ASN A 5 -19.05 -9.41 -0.08
N ILE A 6 -19.05 -9.10 1.21
CA ILE A 6 -19.42 -7.77 1.68
C ILE A 6 -18.15 -6.92 1.55
N PRO A 7 -18.09 -5.91 0.67
CA PRO A 7 -16.96 -4.99 0.63
C PRO A 7 -16.78 -4.47 2.05
N MET A 8 -15.58 -4.57 2.62
CA MET A 8 -15.36 -4.32 4.04
C MET A 8 -15.69 -2.85 4.39
N GLU A 9 -16.95 -2.57 4.71
CA GLU A 9 -17.42 -1.29 5.20
C GLU A 9 -16.99 -1.17 6.65
N ILE A 10 -15.77 -0.70 6.86
CA ILE A 10 -15.22 -0.49 8.20
C ILE A 10 -15.91 0.77 8.75
N SER A 11 -16.93 0.57 9.60
CA SER A 11 -17.58 1.65 10.33
C SER A 11 -16.99 1.78 11.73
N ILE A 12 -16.37 2.91 12.03
CA ILE A 12 -15.83 3.22 13.36
C ILE A 12 -16.62 4.39 13.93
N GLY A 13 -17.34 4.14 15.03
CA GLY A 13 -18.13 5.19 15.70
C GLY A 13 -19.24 5.79 14.84
N GLY A 14 -19.73 5.06 13.83
CA GLY A 14 -20.74 5.54 12.88
C GLY A 14 -20.16 6.26 11.66
N ILE A 15 -18.83 6.40 11.57
CA ILE A 15 -18.14 6.98 10.39
C ILE A 15 -17.69 5.82 9.49
N TYR A 16 -18.16 5.86 8.24
CA TYR A 16 -17.82 4.87 7.22
C TYR A 16 -16.47 5.16 6.58
N PHE A 17 -15.55 4.19 6.63
CA PHE A 17 -14.25 4.26 5.99
C PHE A 17 -14.14 3.27 4.82
N PRO A 18 -13.77 3.73 3.62
CA PRO A 18 -13.50 2.85 2.49
C PRO A 18 -12.30 1.94 2.79
N PRO A 19 -12.37 0.63 2.52
CA PRO A 19 -11.26 -0.30 2.75
C PRO A 19 -10.01 0.02 1.89
N ILE A 20 -10.22 0.65 0.73
CA ILE A 20 -9.15 1.17 -0.13
C ILE A 20 -8.27 2.20 0.58
N MET A 21 -8.84 2.97 1.53
CA MET A 21 -8.10 4.00 2.27
C MET A 21 -6.97 3.38 3.09
N PHE A 22 -7.26 2.30 3.81
CA PHE A 22 -6.25 1.56 4.57
C PHE A 22 -5.24 0.87 3.65
N THR A 23 -5.71 0.35 2.53
CA THR A 23 -4.86 -0.33 1.54
C THR A 23 -3.79 0.59 0.96
N VAL A 24 -4.18 1.80 0.55
CA VAL A 24 -3.27 2.83 0.04
C VAL A 24 -2.37 3.36 1.15
N LEU A 25 -2.92 3.63 2.35
CA LEU A 25 -2.13 4.15 3.47
C LEU A 25 -1.00 3.19 3.86
N LEU A 26 -1.31 1.89 4.02
CA LEU A 26 -0.31 0.87 4.33
C LEU A 26 0.67 0.69 3.16
N GLY A 27 0.18 0.69 1.91
CA GLY A 27 1.02 0.57 0.71
C GLY A 27 2.06 1.69 0.60
N VAL A 28 1.64 2.94 0.86
CA VAL A 28 2.53 4.12 0.86
C VAL A 28 3.50 4.09 2.03
N LEU A 29 3.06 3.69 3.23
CA LEU A 29 3.94 3.52 4.39
C LEU A 29 5.03 2.49 4.12
N LEU A 30 4.66 1.32 3.58
CA LEU A 30 5.62 0.29 3.19
C LEU A 30 6.61 0.81 2.14
N ALA A 31 6.12 1.46 1.10
CA ALA A 31 7.00 2.03 0.07
C ALA A 31 7.94 3.10 0.64
N GLY A 32 7.47 3.91 1.59
CA GLY A 32 8.29 4.84 2.37
C GLY A 32 9.45 4.17 3.11
N VAL A 33 9.15 3.08 3.81
CA VAL A 33 10.16 2.30 4.55
C VAL A 33 11.16 1.69 3.59
N ILE A 34 10.69 1.03 2.53
CA ILE A 34 11.56 0.37 1.56
C ILE A 34 12.42 1.41 0.81
N ALA A 35 11.87 2.57 0.45
CA ALA A 35 12.63 3.64 -0.20
C ALA A 35 13.70 4.25 0.73
N LYS A 36 13.39 4.44 2.02
CA LYS A 36 14.41 4.82 3.02
C LYS A 36 15.50 3.75 3.16
N LEU A 37 15.11 2.49 3.17
CA LEU A 37 16.03 1.35 3.25
C LEU A 37 16.95 1.32 2.02
N LEU A 38 16.38 1.52 0.83
CA LEU A 38 17.12 1.52 -0.43
C LEU A 38 18.10 2.71 -0.56
N ASN A 39 17.69 3.89 -0.07
CA ASN A 39 18.58 5.04 0.07
C ASN A 39 19.73 4.75 1.04
N ARG A 40 19.48 3.99 2.11
CA ARG A 40 20.54 3.59 3.07
C ARG A 40 21.54 2.61 2.45
N PHE A 41 21.11 1.77 1.51
CA PHE A 41 21.97 0.80 0.82
C PHE A 41 22.82 1.39 -0.32
N ASN A 42 22.84 2.71 -0.54
CA ASN A 42 23.57 3.34 -1.67
C ASN A 42 23.14 2.80 -3.07
N LEU A 43 21.99 2.14 -3.17
CA LEU A 43 21.44 1.67 -4.45
C LEU A 43 20.92 2.82 -5.33
N THR A 44 20.86 4.03 -4.78
CA THR A 44 20.55 5.28 -5.49
C THR A 44 21.49 5.53 -6.68
N ARG A 45 22.69 4.91 -6.70
CA ARG A 45 23.63 4.96 -7.83
C ARG A 45 23.13 4.21 -9.08
N PHE A 46 22.24 3.23 -8.94
CA PHE A 46 21.64 2.48 -10.06
C PHE A 46 20.27 3.03 -10.49
N ILE A 47 19.72 4.01 -9.78
CA ILE A 47 18.35 4.50 -9.99
C ILE A 47 18.41 5.84 -10.72
N TRP A 48 18.08 5.83 -12.01
CA TRP A 48 18.11 7.03 -12.88
C TRP A 48 17.18 8.15 -12.36
N HIS A 49 16.03 7.80 -11.79
CA HIS A 49 15.08 8.74 -11.19
C HIS A 49 14.51 8.22 -9.86
N PRO A 50 15.01 8.69 -8.70
CA PRO A 50 14.54 8.31 -7.37
C PRO A 50 13.01 8.41 -7.16
N PRO A 51 12.30 9.47 -7.64
CA PRO A 51 10.86 9.58 -7.43
C PRO A 51 10.04 8.60 -8.29
N LEU A 52 10.50 8.23 -9.49
CA LEU A 52 9.82 7.25 -10.35
C LEU A 52 9.84 5.85 -9.73
N PHE A 53 10.97 5.47 -9.13
CA PHE A 53 11.10 4.21 -8.41
C PHE A 53 10.16 4.17 -7.18
N PHE A 54 10.03 5.29 -6.46
CA PHE A 54 9.10 5.39 -5.32
C PHE A 54 7.65 5.14 -5.73
N ILE A 55 7.22 5.74 -6.84
CA ILE A 55 5.85 5.56 -7.36
C ILE A 55 5.62 4.09 -7.76
N ALA A 56 6.56 3.48 -8.48
CA ALA A 56 6.45 2.07 -8.86
C ALA A 56 6.36 1.15 -7.62
N LEU A 57 7.20 1.40 -6.63
CA LEU A 57 7.22 0.67 -5.38
C LEU A 57 5.93 0.86 -4.57
N ALA A 58 5.38 2.08 -4.52
CA ALA A 58 4.10 2.38 -3.88
C ALA A 58 2.95 1.64 -4.56
N VAL A 59 2.92 1.58 -5.89
CA VAL A 59 1.89 0.82 -6.64
C VAL A 59 2.01 -0.68 -6.36
N VAL A 60 3.23 -1.24 -6.41
CA VAL A 60 3.46 -2.66 -6.11
C VAL A 60 3.09 -3.00 -4.67
N CYS A 61 3.53 -2.19 -3.70
CA CYS A 61 3.19 -2.38 -2.29
C CYS A 61 1.68 -2.26 -2.05
N THR A 62 1.01 -1.28 -2.68
CA THR A 62 -0.44 -1.12 -2.58
C THR A 62 -1.18 -2.32 -3.15
N ARG A 63 -0.72 -2.88 -4.29
CA ARG A 63 -1.31 -4.11 -4.86
C ARG A 63 -1.11 -5.31 -3.94
N VAL A 64 0.08 -5.49 -3.37
CA VAL A 64 0.37 -6.56 -2.41
C VAL A 64 -0.51 -6.43 -1.18
N VAL A 65 -0.55 -5.25 -0.56
CA VAL A 65 -1.40 -4.97 0.61
C VAL A 65 -2.88 -5.18 0.27
N GLY A 66 -3.33 -4.75 -0.91
CA GLY A 66 -4.70 -4.95 -1.36
C GLY A 66 -5.07 -6.43 -1.52
N LEU A 67 -4.11 -7.26 -1.92
CA LEU A 67 -4.28 -8.71 -2.00
C LEU A 67 -4.44 -9.35 -0.62
N PHE A 68 -3.78 -8.81 0.41
CA PHE A 68 -3.92 -9.27 1.79
C PHE A 68 -5.16 -8.73 2.51
N ILE A 69 -5.57 -7.48 2.22
CA ILE A 69 -6.72 -6.83 2.87
C ILE A 69 -8.04 -7.22 2.20
N ILE A 70 -8.03 -7.40 0.88
CA ILE A 70 -9.20 -7.77 0.09
C ILE A 70 -8.86 -9.12 -0.57
N PRO A 71 -9.06 -10.25 0.14
CA PRO A 71 -9.07 -11.53 -0.55
C PRO A 71 -10.21 -11.49 -1.57
N VAL A 72 -9.86 -11.52 -2.85
CA VAL A 72 -10.82 -11.61 -3.96
C VAL A 72 -11.53 -12.95 -3.95
#